data_AF-A0AAV1X4F3-F1
#
_entry.id   AF-A0AAV1X4F3-F1
#
_cell.length_a   1.000
_cell.length_b   1.000
_cell.length_c   1.000
_cell.angle_alpha   90.00
_cell.angle_beta   90.00
_cell.angle_gamma   90.00
#
_symmetry.space_group_name_H-M   'P 1'
#
loop_
_entity.id
_entity.type
_entity.pdbx_description
1 polymer ?
#
loop_
_entity_poly.entity_id
_entity_poly.type
_entity_poly.pdbx_seq_one_letter_code
_entity_poly.pdbx_strand_id
1 'polypeptide(L)'
;MTTTVDVTPAPPVAAPETANNNTENHKNRIQVSNTKKPLFFYVNLAKRYIQQHNEVELSALGMAITTVVTIAEILKNNGLATEKKVLTSTVGMKDESKGRMVQKAKIEIVLGKSDKFDKLMAPANTTESEAATDDKK
;
A
#
# COMPACT_ATOMS: atom_id res chain seq x y z
N MET A 1 70.54 20.56 -15.65
CA MET A 1 69.46 20.98 -14.72
C MET A 1 68.15 20.46 -15.28
N THR A 2 67.80 19.23 -14.92
CA THR A 2 66.59 18.54 -15.36
C THR A 2 65.59 18.57 -14.20
N THR A 3 64.55 19.39 -14.34
CA THR A 3 63.39 19.40 -13.45
C THR A 3 62.19 19.06 -14.31
N THR A 4 61.67 17.85 -14.14
CA THR A 4 60.35 17.47 -14.65
C THR A 4 59.57 16.83 -13.52
N VAL A 5 58.42 17.42 -13.30
CA VAL A 5 57.51 17.35 -12.16
C VAL A 5 56.80 16.01 -12.04
N ASP A 6 56.76 15.52 -10.81
CA ASP A 6 55.93 14.42 -10.33
C ASP A 6 54.46 14.87 -10.33
N VAL A 7 53.59 14.19 -11.09
CA VAL A 7 52.15 14.40 -11.08
C VAL A 7 51.52 13.27 -10.29
N THR A 8 51.24 13.55 -9.02
CA THR A 8 50.42 12.70 -8.17
C THR A 8 48.96 12.78 -8.63
N PRO A 9 48.27 11.68 -8.97
CA PRO A 9 46.84 11.73 -9.25
C PRO A 9 46.04 11.89 -7.94
N ALA A 10 45.18 12.91 -7.90
CA ALA A 10 44.25 13.19 -6.83
C ALA A 10 43.24 12.04 -6.62
N PRO A 11 42.73 11.84 -5.38
CA PRO A 11 41.75 10.79 -5.09
C PRO A 11 40.41 11.07 -5.77
N PRO A 12 39.64 10.04 -6.16
CA PRO A 12 38.36 10.23 -6.80
C PRO A 12 37.36 10.81 -5.80
N VAL A 13 36.72 11.91 -6.21
CA VAL A 13 35.62 12.55 -5.50
C VAL A 13 34.49 11.52 -5.33
N ALA A 14 34.19 11.18 -4.08
CA ALA A 14 33.07 10.34 -3.71
C ALA A 14 31.76 10.98 -4.22
N ALA A 15 31.12 10.33 -5.19
CA ALA A 15 29.73 10.60 -5.54
C ALA A 15 28.83 10.25 -4.33
N PRO A 16 27.78 11.03 -4.04
CA PRO A 16 26.87 10.69 -2.96
C PRO A 16 26.17 9.38 -3.31
N GLU A 17 26.45 8.36 -2.50
CA GLU A 17 25.74 7.08 -2.53
C GLU A 17 24.25 7.37 -2.37
N THR A 18 23.51 7.11 -3.44
CA THR A 18 22.05 7.16 -3.41
C THR A 18 21.63 5.99 -2.54
N ALA A 19 21.34 6.28 -1.28
CA ALA A 19 20.83 5.32 -0.31
C ALA A 19 19.48 4.79 -0.81
N ASN A 20 19.53 3.75 -1.64
CA ASN A 20 18.41 2.90 -2.00
C ASN A 20 18.04 2.07 -0.77
N ASN A 21 17.44 2.71 0.23
CA ASN A 21 16.76 2.05 1.34
C ASN A 21 15.42 1.48 0.83
N ASN A 22 15.45 0.58 -0.15
CA ASN A 22 14.23 -0.07 -0.66
C ASN A 22 14.30 -1.59 -0.60
N THR A 23 14.83 -2.08 0.52
CA THR A 23 14.78 -3.52 0.87
C THR A 23 14.27 -3.69 2.29
N GLU A 24 13.42 -2.78 2.78
CA GLU A 24 12.56 -3.10 3.92
C GLU A 24 11.36 -3.87 3.39
N ASN A 25 11.40 -5.16 3.67
CA ASN A 25 10.34 -6.15 3.54
C ASN A 25 8.92 -5.55 3.44
N HIS A 26 8.38 -5.44 2.22
CA HIS A 26 7.07 -4.84 1.95
C HIS A 26 5.93 -5.76 2.40
N LYS A 27 5.87 -6.09 3.68
CA LYS A 27 4.89 -7.04 4.25
C LYS A 27 3.46 -6.50 4.18
N ASN A 28 3.30 -5.18 4.09
CA ASN A 28 2.04 -4.46 4.09
C ASN A 28 1.64 -3.86 2.73
N ARG A 29 2.28 -4.26 1.62
CA ARG A 29 1.90 -3.80 0.27
C ARG A 29 0.99 -4.79 -0.45
N ILE A 30 -0.11 -4.29 -0.98
CA ILE A 30 -1.07 -5.02 -1.80
C ILE A 30 -1.01 -4.48 -3.21
N GLN A 31 -0.70 -5.35 -4.18
CA GLN A 31 -0.86 -5.04 -5.59
C GLN A 31 -2.22 -5.54 -6.07
N VAL A 32 -3.08 -4.61 -6.48
CA VAL A 32 -4.40 -4.89 -6.99
C VAL A 32 -4.34 -5.09 -8.50
N SER A 33 -5.00 -6.15 -8.97
CA SER A 33 -5.08 -6.53 -10.37
C SER A 33 -6.54 -6.80 -10.73
N ASN A 34 -6.91 -6.54 -11.99
CA ASN A 34 -8.31 -6.60 -12.44
C ASN A 34 -8.82 -8.03 -12.71
N THR A 35 -7.95 -9.04 -12.82
CA THR A 35 -8.29 -10.17 -13.70
C THR A 35 -8.79 -11.45 -13.02
N LYS A 36 -8.72 -11.63 -11.70
CA LYS A 36 -9.11 -12.92 -11.07
C LYS A 36 -9.63 -12.87 -9.63
N LYS A 37 -9.42 -11.79 -8.89
CA LYS A 37 -9.78 -11.72 -7.47
C LYS A 37 -11.04 -10.86 -7.29
N PRO A 38 -12.05 -11.31 -6.53
CA PRO A 38 -13.22 -10.50 -6.25
C PRO A 38 -12.81 -9.27 -5.44
N LEU A 39 -13.57 -8.17 -5.54
CA LEU A 39 -13.26 -6.91 -4.86
C LEU A 39 -13.02 -7.08 -3.35
N PHE A 40 -13.89 -7.84 -2.69
CA PHE A 40 -13.80 -8.07 -1.24
C PHE A 40 -12.59 -8.89 -0.81
N PHE A 41 -11.92 -9.61 -1.71
CA PHE A 41 -10.64 -10.26 -1.40
C PHE A 41 -9.61 -9.22 -0.94
N TYR A 42 -9.47 -8.12 -1.69
CA TYR A 42 -8.52 -7.07 -1.37
C TYR A 42 -8.96 -6.24 -0.15
N VAL A 43 -10.27 -6.02 0.02
CA VAL A 43 -10.80 -5.35 1.23
C VAL A 43 -10.44 -6.15 2.48
N ASN A 44 -10.68 -7.46 2.48
CA ASN A 44 -10.38 -8.32 3.64
C ASN A 44 -8.88 -8.46 3.89
N LEU A 45 -8.08 -8.54 2.82
CA LEU A 45 -6.62 -8.55 2.93
C LEU A 45 -6.10 -7.23 3.54
N ALA A 46 -6.63 -6.09 3.10
CA ALA A 46 -6.27 -4.79 3.64
C ALA A 46 -6.65 -4.66 5.12
N LYS A 47 -7.83 -5.14 5.54
CA LYS A 47 -8.22 -5.20 6.96
C LYS A 47 -7.18 -5.99 7.78
N ARG A 48 -6.77 -7.16 7.29
CA ARG A 48 -5.75 -7.97 7.97
C ARG A 48 -4.40 -7.25 8.06
N TYR A 49 -3.96 -6.57 7.00
CA TYR A 49 -2.69 -5.84 7.00
C TYR A 49 -2.72 -4.62 7.93
N ILE A 50 -3.82 -3.87 7.96
CA ILE A 50 -4.02 -2.78 8.93
C ILE A 50 -4.00 -3.32 10.36
N GLN A 51 -4.59 -4.49 10.62
CA GLN A 51 -4.57 -5.11 11.94
C GLN A 51 -3.16 -5.54 12.37
N GLN A 52 -2.35 -6.05 11.45
CA GLN A 52 -1.00 -6.58 11.74
C GLN A 52 0.09 -5.50 11.77
N HIS A 53 -0.03 -4.49 10.91
CA HIS A 53 1.03 -3.52 10.63
C HIS A 53 0.61 -2.06 10.90
N ASN A 54 -0.62 -1.81 11.35
CA ASN A 54 -1.24 -0.49 11.52
C ASN A 54 -1.34 0.37 10.24
N GLU A 55 -0.86 -0.15 9.11
CA GLU A 55 -0.79 0.54 7.84
C GLU A 55 -0.81 -0.45 6.69
N VAL A 56 -1.39 -0.06 5.56
CA VAL A 56 -1.40 -0.82 4.32
C VAL A 56 -1.14 0.10 3.13
N GLU A 57 -0.35 -0.39 2.18
CA GLU A 57 -0.10 0.28 0.91
C GLU A 57 -0.85 -0.45 -0.21
N LEU A 58 -1.75 0.24 -0.91
CA LEU A 58 -2.51 -0.27 -2.04
C LEU A 58 -1.91 0.28 -3.33
N SER A 59 -1.53 -0.59 -4.27
CA SER A 59 -0.98 -0.20 -5.56
C SER A 59 -1.73 -0.83 -6.73
N ALA A 60 -1.89 -0.11 -7.83
CA ALA A 60 -2.47 -0.63 -9.06
C ALA A 60 -1.96 0.07 -10.31
N LEU A 61 -2.17 -0.59 -11.45
CA LEU A 61 -1.79 -0.11 -12.78
C LEU A 61 -3.00 -0.10 -13.72
N GLY A 62 -3.11 0.97 -14.52
CA GLY A 62 -4.12 1.10 -15.57
C GLY A 62 -5.55 0.89 -15.06
N MET A 63 -6.30 -0.02 -15.69
CA MET A 63 -7.71 -0.26 -15.37
C MET A 63 -7.96 -0.65 -13.90
N ALA A 64 -7.00 -1.28 -13.23
CA ALA A 64 -7.12 -1.70 -11.83
C ALA A 64 -7.08 -0.53 -10.82
N ILE A 65 -6.74 0.69 -11.28
CA ILE A 65 -6.74 1.90 -10.43
C ILE A 65 -8.12 2.14 -9.82
N THR A 66 -9.19 1.95 -10.61
CA THR A 66 -10.58 2.09 -10.16
C THR A 66 -10.89 1.20 -8.94
N THR A 67 -10.40 -0.04 -8.95
CA THR A 67 -10.58 -0.99 -7.86
C THR A 67 -9.87 -0.53 -6.59
N VAL A 68 -8.64 0.01 -6.69
CA VAL A 68 -7.90 0.54 -5.54
C VAL A 68 -8.63 1.71 -4.89
N VAL A 69 -9.13 2.65 -5.70
CA VAL A 69 -9.91 3.79 -5.20
C VAL A 69 -11.15 3.28 -4.45
N THR A 70 -11.87 2.34 -5.05
CA THR A 70 -13.08 1.75 -4.44
C THR A 70 -12.76 1.05 -3.10
N ILE A 71 -11.66 0.30 -3.01
CA ILE A 71 -11.24 -0.36 -1.76
C ILE A 71 -10.91 0.68 -0.68
N ALA A 72 -10.17 1.73 -1.04
CA ALA A 72 -9.82 2.80 -0.12
C ALA A 72 -11.07 3.53 0.38
N GLU A 73 -12.03 3.81 -0.49
CA GLU A 73 -13.32 4.41 -0.13
C GLU A 73 -14.11 3.51 0.82
N ILE A 74 -14.23 2.21 0.55
CA ILE A 74 -14.92 1.26 1.44
C ILE A 74 -14.31 1.27 2.84
N LEU A 75 -12.98 1.25 2.94
CA LEU A 75 -12.28 1.22 4.23
C LEU A 75 -12.43 2.54 5.00
N LYS A 76 -12.40 3.69 4.30
CA LYS A 76 -12.62 5.01 4.92
C LYS A 76 -14.07 5.22 5.35
N ASN A 77 -15.03 4.90 4.49
CA ASN A 77 -16.46 5.10 4.75
C ASN A 77 -16.95 4.21 5.89
N ASN A 78 -16.42 3.00 6.01
CA ASN A 78 -16.69 2.12 7.14
C ASN A 78 -15.95 2.54 8.42
N GLY A 79 -15.18 3.62 8.42
CA GLY A 79 -14.42 4.08 9.58
C GLY A 79 -13.35 3.07 10.03
N LEU A 80 -12.80 2.26 9.11
CA LEU A 80 -11.74 1.30 9.41
C LEU A 80 -10.37 1.92 9.18
N ALA A 81 -10.21 2.74 8.16
CA ALA A 81 -8.92 3.32 7.80
C ALA A 81 -8.96 4.84 7.64
N THR A 82 -7.80 5.47 7.80
CA THR A 82 -7.56 6.88 7.46
C THR A 82 -6.55 6.95 6.31
N GLU A 83 -6.72 7.90 5.40
CA GLU A 83 -5.77 8.13 4.32
C GLU A 83 -4.54 8.87 4.86
N LYS A 84 -3.35 8.34 4.56
CA LYS A 84 -2.07 8.99 4.87
C LYS A 84 -1.43 9.63 3.64
N LYS A 85 -1.49 8.94 2.50
CA LYS A 85 -0.85 9.37 1.25
C LYS A 85 -1.59 8.83 0.04
N VAL A 86 -1.71 9.64 -0.99
CA VAL A 86 -2.15 9.23 -2.33
C VAL A 86 -1.14 9.75 -3.34
N LEU A 87 -0.58 8.86 -4.14
CA LEU A 87 0.38 9.19 -5.18
C LEU A 87 -0.05 8.55 -6.50
N THR A 88 -0.02 9.35 -7.56
CA THR A 88 -0.20 8.87 -8.93
C THR A 88 1.07 9.15 -9.72
N SER A 89 1.52 8.17 -10.49
CA SER A 89 2.69 8.28 -11.35
C SER A 89 2.44 7.57 -12.68
N THR A 90 3.37 7.71 -13.61
CA THR A 90 3.35 6.96 -14.87
C THR A 90 4.61 6.10 -14.91
N VAL A 91 4.45 4.81 -15.20
CA VAL A 91 5.58 3.87 -15.33
C VAL A 91 5.70 3.42 -16.78
N GLY A 92 6.92 3.43 -17.31
CA GLY A 92 7.22 2.85 -18.63
C GLY A 92 7.32 1.33 -18.52
N MET A 93 6.50 0.61 -19.29
CA MET A 93 6.59 -0.84 -19.45
C MET A 93 6.97 -1.18 -20.88
N LYS A 94 7.88 -2.14 -21.04
CA LYS A 94 8.23 -2.69 -22.35
C LYS A 94 7.17 -3.71 -22.74
N ASP A 95 6.43 -3.43 -23.80
CA ASP A 95 5.51 -4.40 -24.40
C ASP A 95 6.31 -5.30 -25.35
N GLU A 96 6.65 -6.51 -24.89
CA GLU A 96 7.40 -7.49 -25.69
C GLU A 96 6.62 -7.95 -26.94
N SER A 97 5.30 -7.83 -26.94
CA SER A 97 4.47 -8.22 -28.08
C SER A 97 4.53 -7.21 -29.22
N LYS A 98 4.83 -5.94 -28.94
CA LYS A 98 4.85 -4.85 -29.94
C LYS A 98 6.17 -4.09 -30.06
N GLY A 99 7.18 -4.44 -29.25
CA GLY A 99 8.49 -3.77 -29.23
C GLY A 99 8.45 -2.30 -28.82
N ARG A 100 7.30 -1.78 -28.39
CA ARG A 100 7.07 -0.37 -28.04
C ARG A 100 7.04 -0.19 -26.53
N MET A 101 7.64 0.90 -26.04
CA MET A 101 7.44 1.33 -24.66
C MET A 101 6.03 1.89 -24.51
N VAL A 102 5.25 1.30 -23.59
CA VAL A 102 3.92 1.77 -23.22
C VAL A 102 3.97 2.38 -21.82
N GLN A 103 3.48 3.60 -21.71
CA GLN A 103 3.31 4.28 -20.44
C GLN A 103 2.00 3.83 -19.79
N LYS A 104 2.07 3.33 -18.55
CA LYS A 104 0.89 2.98 -17.76
C LYS A 104 0.80 3.87 -16.53
N ALA A 105 -0.39 4.39 -16.26
CA ALA A 105 -0.67 5.04 -14.99
C ALA A 105 -0.52 4.04 -13.85
N LYS A 106 0.05 4.51 -12.74
CA LYS A 106 0.23 3.81 -11.47
C LYS A 106 -0.34 4.65 -10.35
N ILE A 107 -1.04 4.01 -9.42
CA ILE A 107 -1.50 4.62 -8.18
C ILE A 107 -0.90 3.88 -6.99
N GLU A 108 -0.59 4.62 -5.92
CA GLU A 108 -0.14 4.14 -4.62
C GLU A 108 -0.91 4.90 -3.53
N ILE A 109 -1.67 4.19 -2.70
CA ILE A 109 -2.44 4.75 -1.58
C ILE A 109 -1.97 4.11 -0.29
N VAL A 110 -1.53 4.93 0.65
CA VAL A 110 -1.19 4.49 2.01
C VAL A 110 -2.36 4.79 2.93
N LEU A 111 -2.88 3.76 3.58
CA LEU A 111 -3.96 3.83 4.55
C LEU A 111 -3.45 3.43 5.93
N GLY A 112 -3.72 4.26 6.93
CA GLY A 112 -3.46 3.98 8.34
C GLY A 112 -4.68 3.37 9.04
N LYS A 113 -4.41 2.67 10.15
CA LYS A 113 -5.44 2.24 11.09
C LYS A 113 -6.17 3.46 11.68
N SER A 114 -7.50 3.42 11.69
CA SER A 114 -8.30 4.44 12.37
C SER A 114 -8.51 4.11 13.85
N ASP A 115 -8.87 5.11 14.65
CA ASP A 115 -9.18 4.92 16.08
C ASP A 115 -10.41 4.03 16.32
N LYS A 116 -11.30 3.93 15.32
CA LYS A 116 -12.52 3.12 15.38
C LYS A 116 -12.29 1.68 14.94
N PHE A 117 -11.10 1.35 14.41
CA PHE A 117 -10.82 0.06 13.79
C PHE A 117 -11.04 -1.11 14.74
N ASP A 118 -10.46 -1.07 15.95
CA ASP A 118 -10.54 -2.20 16.88
C ASP A 118 -11.98 -2.46 17.35
N LYS A 119 -12.77 -1.39 17.53
CA LYS A 119 -14.19 -1.48 17.90
C LYS A 119 -15.04 -2.11 16.81
N LEU A 120 -14.73 -1.80 15.55
CA LEU A 120 -15.48 -2.29 14.38
C LEU A 120 -14.99 -3.65 13.87
N MET A 121 -13.79 -4.08 14.29
CA MET A 121 -13.25 -5.39 13.94
C MET A 121 -13.45 -6.46 15.02
N ALA A 122 -13.82 -6.07 16.24
CA ALA A 122 -14.29 -6.99 17.25
C ALA A 122 -15.49 -7.78 16.69
N PRO A 123 -15.53 -9.13 16.85
CA PRO A 123 -16.66 -9.91 16.39
C PRO A 123 -17.92 -9.39 17.09
N ALA A 124 -19.01 -9.22 16.35
CA ALA A 124 -20.34 -9.09 16.92
C ALA A 124 -20.70 -10.41 17.62
N ASN A 125 -20.14 -10.64 18.80
CA ASN A 125 -20.53 -11.70 19.70
C ASN A 125 -20.74 -11.05 21.06
N THR A 126 -22.00 -11.01 21.50
CA THR A 126 -22.55 -10.45 22.76
C THR A 126 -23.22 -9.08 22.63
N THR A 127 -24.50 -9.04 22.28
CA THR A 127 -25.62 -8.55 23.14
C THR A 127 -26.95 -8.55 22.39
N GLU A 128 -27.60 -9.71 22.31
CA GLU A 128 -29.05 -9.81 22.56
C GLU A 128 -29.17 -10.62 23.86
N SER A 129 -28.91 -9.95 24.97
CA SER A 129 -29.33 -10.42 26.30
C SER A 129 -30.45 -9.50 26.74
N GLU A 130 -31.65 -9.75 26.22
CA GLU A 130 -32.87 -9.27 26.87
C GLU A 130 -33.26 -10.29 27.93
N ALA A 131 -32.96 -9.94 29.19
CA ALA A 131 -33.60 -10.52 30.35
C ALA A 131 -34.65 -9.53 30.88
N ALA A 132 -35.92 -9.92 30.83
CA ALA A 132 -36.99 -9.45 31.71
C ALA A 132 -38.00 -10.61 31.87
N THR A 133 -37.88 -11.38 32.97
CA THR A 133 -38.87 -11.49 34.09
C THR A 133 -40.30 -11.79 33.64
N ASP A 134 -40.76 -13.03 33.83
CA ASP A 134 -41.45 -13.54 35.04
C ASP A 134 -42.96 -13.27 34.99
N ASP A 135 -43.76 -14.27 34.59
CA ASP A 135 -45.11 -14.51 35.12
C ASP A 135 -45.65 -15.84 34.58
N LYS A 136 -45.73 -16.87 35.43
CA LYS A 136 -46.90 -17.77 35.45
C LYS A 136 -46.96 -18.58 36.75
N LYS A 137 -47.81 -18.12 37.65
CA LYS A 137 -48.49 -18.96 38.64
C LYS A 137 -49.67 -19.68 37.99
#